data_AF-A0A0M5MG78-F1
#
_entry.id   AF-A0A0M5MG78-F1
#
_cell.length_a   1.000
_cell.length_b   1.000
_cell.length_c   1.000
_cell.angle_alpha   90.00
_cell.angle_beta   90.00
_cell.angle_gamma   90.00
#
_symmetry.space_group_name_H-M   'P 1'
#
loop_
_entity.id
_entity.type
_entity.pdbx_description
1 polymer ?
#
loop_
_entity_poly.entity_id
_entity_poly.type
_entity_poly.pdbx_seq_one_letter_code
_entity_poly.pdbx_strand_id
1 'polypeptide(L)'
;MAKTIKRIQFDPPGQIEIFYVEDGSTEWQKFISDADYQEFLLERQTEIDNGVPPAPTPNWVGFNTAMFQNAAYNRIRSNTSNQLDGGRVEALALSLAAGVPFNMQIFAVLWNNTIAGSETPPTAEEAAGWRAIASTNNMPFTYNQSGLIEVS
;
A
#
# COMPACT_ATOMS: atom_id res chain seq x y z
N MET A 1 -1.26 27.30 -2.47
CA MET A 1 -2.71 27.01 -2.67
C MET A 1 -3.12 25.94 -1.69
N ALA A 2 -4.27 26.08 -1.02
CA ALA A 2 -4.77 25.12 -0.06
C ALA A 2 -5.45 23.95 -0.79
N LYS A 3 -5.03 22.71 -0.51
CA LYS A 3 -5.66 21.49 -1.05
C LYS A 3 -6.92 21.20 -0.24
N THR A 4 -8.07 21.06 -0.91
CA THR A 4 -9.34 20.71 -0.26
C THR A 4 -9.68 19.26 -0.57
N ILE A 5 -9.84 18.43 0.46
CA ILE A 5 -10.31 17.05 0.32
C ILE A 5 -11.83 17.07 0.51
N LYS A 6 -12.59 16.54 -0.45
CA LYS A 6 -14.05 16.38 -0.34
C LYS A 6 -14.39 14.89 -0.24
N ARG A 7 -15.11 14.51 0.82
CA ARG A 7 -15.66 13.17 1.04
C ARG A 7 -17.06 13.09 0.46
N ILE A 8 -17.36 12.05 -0.32
CA ILE A 8 -18.74 11.69 -0.66
C ILE A 8 -18.99 10.30 -0.09
N GLN A 9 -19.96 10.21 0.82
CA GLN A 9 -20.41 8.97 1.43
C GLN A 9 -21.68 8.52 0.70
N PHE A 10 -21.71 7.27 0.21
CA PHE A 10 -22.93 6.63 -0.26
C PHE A 10 -23.32 5.52 0.72
N ASP A 11 -24.61 5.47 1.05
CA ASP A 11 -25.26 4.45 1.89
C ASP A 11 -26.07 3.55 0.93
N PRO A 12 -25.83 2.23 0.87
CA PRO A 12 -25.74 1.29 2.00
C PRO A 12 -24.32 0.76 2.33
N PRO A 13 -24.15 0.05 3.48
CA PRO A 13 -22.85 -0.49 3.91
C PRO A 13 -22.33 -1.54 2.92
N GLY A 14 -21.17 -1.29 2.32
CA GLY A 14 -20.52 -2.18 1.35
C GLY A 14 -20.01 -1.52 0.08
N GLN A 15 -20.23 -0.21 -0.13
CA GLN A 15 -19.67 0.51 -1.27
C GLN A 15 -18.35 1.22 -0.96
N ILE A 16 -17.45 1.16 -1.94
CA ILE A 16 -16.08 1.69 -1.97
C ILE A 16 -16.09 3.21 -1.71
N GLU A 17 -15.22 3.68 -0.80
CA GLU A 17 -15.00 5.12 -0.60
C GLU A 17 -14.12 5.68 -1.73
N ILE A 18 -14.60 6.70 -2.46
CA ILE A 18 -13.84 7.38 -3.53
C ILE A 18 -13.35 8.74 -3.00
N PHE A 19 -12.04 8.98 -3.08
CA PHE A 19 -11.41 10.25 -2.73
C PHE A 19 -10.94 10.99 -3.98
N TYR A 20 -11.12 12.32 -4.00
CA TYR A 20 -10.57 13.19 -5.05
C TYR A 20 -9.68 14.27 -4.44
N VAL A 21 -8.55 14.55 -5.08
CA VAL A 21 -7.62 15.64 -4.72
C VAL A 21 -7.59 16.64 -5.87
N GLU A 22 -8.02 17.87 -5.61
CA GLU A 22 -7.92 18.97 -6.57
C GLU A 22 -6.50 19.57 -6.46
N ASP A 23 -5.65 19.33 -7.47
CA ASP A 23 -4.27 19.85 -7.51
C ASP A 23 -4.02 20.98 -8.53
N GLY A 24 -5.08 21.49 -9.16
CA GLY A 24 -4.97 22.53 -10.18
C GLY A 24 -4.68 22.01 -11.58
N SER A 25 -4.46 20.70 -11.76
CA SER A 25 -4.68 20.02 -13.04
C SER A 25 -6.16 19.59 -13.14
N THR A 26 -6.73 19.70 -14.34
CA THR A 26 -8.14 19.42 -14.63
C THR A 26 -8.48 17.93 -14.71
N GLU A 27 -7.59 17.05 -14.25
CA GLU A 27 -7.75 15.60 -14.35
C GLU A 27 -8.15 14.97 -13.03
N TRP A 28 -9.38 14.43 -13.01
CA TRP A 28 -9.87 13.60 -11.92
C TRP A 28 -9.30 12.18 -12.08
N GLN A 29 -8.41 11.73 -11.18
CA GLN A 29 -7.97 10.34 -11.16
C GLN A 29 -9.01 9.45 -10.45
N LYS A 30 -9.53 8.46 -11.16
CA LYS A 30 -10.54 7.48 -10.70
C LYS A 30 -9.86 6.40 -9.87
N PHE A 31 -10.24 6.26 -8.60
CA PHE A 31 -9.84 5.11 -7.78
C PHE A 31 -10.96 4.08 -7.73
N ILE A 32 -10.72 2.95 -8.42
CA ILE A 32 -11.43 1.67 -8.45
C ILE A 32 -12.90 1.77 -8.86
N SER A 33 -13.22 1.30 -10.07
CA SER A 33 -14.60 1.14 -10.50
C SER A 33 -15.17 -0.19 -10.01
N ASP A 34 -16.50 -0.29 -9.87
CA ASP A 34 -17.19 -1.55 -9.56
C ASP A 34 -16.77 -2.68 -10.53
N ALA A 35 -16.48 -2.35 -11.79
CA ALA A 35 -16.00 -3.31 -12.78
C ALA A 35 -14.66 -3.94 -12.41
N ASP A 36 -13.70 -3.12 -11.95
CA ASP A 36 -12.36 -3.60 -11.55
C ASP A 36 -12.46 -4.51 -10.32
N TYR A 37 -13.40 -4.23 -9.41
CA TYR A 37 -13.64 -5.07 -8.23
C TYR A 37 -14.31 -6.40 -8.60
N GLN A 38 -15.28 -6.39 -9.52
CA GLN A 38 -15.93 -7.62 -9.99
C GLN A 38 -14.96 -8.51 -10.78
N GLU A 39 -14.06 -7.92 -11.56
CA GLU A 39 -13.01 -8.65 -12.28
C GLU A 39 -12.06 -9.37 -11.31
N PHE A 40 -11.62 -8.69 -10.24
CA PHE A 40 -10.82 -9.30 -9.17
C PHE A 40 -11.54 -10.50 -8.50
N LEU A 41 -12.84 -10.38 -8.21
CA LEU A 41 -13.61 -11.48 -7.62
C LEU A 41 -13.73 -12.68 -8.57
N LEU A 42 -13.88 -12.42 -9.87
CA LEU A 42 -13.99 -13.45 -10.90
C LEU A 42 -12.68 -14.21 -11.11
N GLU A 43 -11.54 -13.51 -11.09
CA GLU A 43 -10.21 -14.13 -11.15
C GLU A 43 -9.99 -15.08 -9.98
N ARG A 44 -10.33 -14.64 -8.75
CA ARG A 44 -10.23 -15.46 -7.54
C ARG A 44 -11.10 -16.72 -7.61
N GLN A 45 -12.31 -16.61 -8.15
CA GLN A 45 -13.19 -17.78 -8.33
C GLN A 45 -12.60 -18.78 -9.34
N THR A 46 -12.01 -18.27 -10.43
CA THR A 46 -11.38 -19.10 -11.47
C THR A 46 -10.15 -19.87 -10.94
N GLU A 47 -9.38 -19.28 -10.02
CA GLU A 47 -8.26 -19.96 -9.36
C GLU A 47 -8.72 -21.12 -8.46
N ILE A 48 -9.81 -20.90 -7.71
CA ILE A 48 -10.42 -21.93 -6.84
C ILE A 48 -10.91 -23.11 -7.68
N ASP A 49 -11.59 -22.83 -8.79
CA ASP A 49 -12.14 -23.86 -9.68
C ASP A 49 -11.05 -24.69 -10.37
N ASN A 50 -9.85 -24.13 -10.56
CA ASN A 50 -8.69 -24.81 -11.12
C ASN A 50 -7.84 -25.58 -10.08
N GLY A 51 -8.27 -25.63 -8.82
CA GLY A 51 -7.54 -26.30 -7.74
C GLY A 51 -6.21 -25.62 -7.38
N VAL A 52 -6.02 -24.35 -7.75
CA VAL A 52 -4.90 -23.54 -7.30
C VAL A 52 -5.14 -23.22 -5.82
N PRO A 53 -4.21 -23.54 -4.91
CA PRO A 53 -4.35 -23.16 -3.52
C PRO A 53 -4.53 -21.64 -3.43
N PRO A 54 -5.53 -21.13 -2.70
CA PRO A 54 -5.72 -19.70 -2.56
C PRO A 54 -4.44 -19.07 -2.01
N ALA A 55 -4.04 -17.94 -2.59
CA ALA A 55 -2.88 -17.22 -2.10
C ALA A 55 -3.04 -16.96 -0.59
N PRO A 56 -1.97 -17.14 0.20
CA PRO A 56 -2.05 -16.98 1.64
C PRO A 56 -2.52 -15.56 1.98
N THR A 57 -3.45 -15.46 2.95
CA THR A 57 -4.03 -14.17 3.34
C THR A 57 -2.95 -13.24 3.91
N PRO A 58 -2.83 -11.99 3.40
CA PRO A 58 -1.88 -11.02 3.95
C PRO A 58 -2.16 -10.70 5.42
N ASN A 59 -1.11 -10.76 6.25
CA ASN A 59 -1.17 -10.39 7.66
C ASN A 59 -0.72 -8.93 7.86
N TRP A 60 -1.58 -7.98 7.51
CA TRP A 60 -1.30 -6.54 7.62
C TRP A 60 -0.94 -6.09 9.04
N VAL A 61 -1.59 -6.66 10.07
CA VAL A 61 -1.31 -6.33 11.47
C VAL A 61 0.10 -6.78 11.87
N GLY A 62 0.47 -8.02 11.53
CA GLY A 62 1.81 -8.55 11.78
C GLY A 62 2.89 -7.79 11.02
N PHE A 63 2.63 -7.49 9.75
CA PHE A 63 3.51 -6.68 8.92
C PHE A 63 3.77 -5.30 9.54
N ASN A 64 2.72 -4.55 9.89
CA ASN A 64 2.86 -3.23 10.50
C ASN A 64 3.62 -3.29 11.82
N THR A 65 3.28 -4.25 12.68
CA THR A 65 3.95 -4.42 13.97
C THR A 65 5.46 -4.64 13.80
N ALA A 66 5.84 -5.53 12.87
CA ALA A 66 7.25 -5.82 12.59
C ALA A 66 7.98 -4.63 11.95
N MET A 67 7.32 -3.89 11.03
CA MET A 67 7.89 -2.70 10.40
C MET A 67 8.11 -1.57 11.41
N PHE A 68 7.16 -1.30 12.31
CA PHE A 68 7.32 -0.27 13.36
C PHE A 68 8.42 -0.61 14.37
N GLN A 69 8.76 -1.89 14.54
CA GLN A 69 9.88 -2.33 15.38
C GLN A 69 11.23 -2.30 14.63
N ASN A 70 11.23 -2.15 13.30
CA ASN A 70 12.43 -2.15 12.49
C ASN A 70 13.14 -0.80 12.55
N ALA A 71 14.38 -0.78 13.06
CA ALA A 71 15.15 0.44 13.24
C ALA A 71 15.44 1.18 11.91
N ALA A 72 15.68 0.44 10.84
CA ALA A 72 15.94 1.03 9.51
C ALA A 72 14.69 1.71 8.95
N TYR A 73 13.52 1.07 9.07
CA TYR A 73 12.24 1.67 8.69
C TYR A 73 12.00 2.98 9.46
N ASN A 74 12.18 2.96 10.78
CA ASN A 74 12.01 4.15 11.61
C ASN A 74 13.00 5.26 11.27
N ARG A 75 14.26 4.91 10.97
CA ARG A 75 15.27 5.86 10.50
C ARG A 75 14.83 6.54 9.21
N ILE A 76 14.46 5.75 8.19
CA ILE A 76 13.98 6.25 6.89
C ILE A 76 12.77 7.16 7.06
N ARG A 77 11.79 6.74 7.87
CA ARG A 77 10.60 7.53 8.18
C ARG A 77 10.95 8.87 8.83
N SER A 78 11.94 8.89 9.71
CA SER A 78 12.33 10.11 10.44
C SER A 78 13.16 11.09 9.59
N ASN A 79 13.90 10.59 8.59
CA ASN A 79 14.86 11.38 7.82
C ASN A 79 14.45 11.64 6.36
N THR A 80 13.29 11.14 5.92
CA THR A 80 12.78 11.45 4.59
C THR A 80 12.29 12.89 4.51
N SER A 81 12.58 13.56 3.39
CA SER A 81 11.98 14.84 3.01
C SER A 81 10.51 14.69 2.59
N ASN A 82 10.08 13.46 2.24
CA ASN A 82 8.71 13.13 1.83
C ASN A 82 7.87 12.58 2.99
N GLN A 83 7.90 13.24 4.15
CA GLN A 83 7.22 12.77 5.36
C GLN A 83 5.71 12.54 5.17
N LEU A 84 5.07 13.32 4.28
CA LEU A 84 3.65 13.16 3.95
C LEU A 84 3.37 11.80 3.31
N ASP A 85 4.23 11.36 2.38
CA ASP A 85 4.05 10.09 1.70
C ASP A 85 4.31 8.92 2.67
N GLY A 86 5.31 9.05 3.55
CA GLY A 86 5.55 8.08 4.63
C GLY A 86 4.36 7.93 5.59
N GLY A 87 3.75 9.04 6.00
CA GLY A 87 2.53 9.00 6.82
C GLY A 87 1.32 8.39 6.10
N ARG A 88 1.21 8.60 4.78
CA ARG A 88 0.15 7.99 3.97
C ARG A 88 0.33 6.48 3.82
N VAL A 89 1.57 5.98 3.66
CA VAL A 89 1.86 4.53 3.66
C VAL A 89 1.30 3.88 4.92
N GLU A 90 1.53 4.48 6.09
CA GLU A 90 1.08 3.94 7.37
C GLU A 90 -0.44 3.96 7.53
N ALA A 91 -1.09 5.07 7.16
CA ALA A 91 -2.54 5.17 7.18
C ALA A 91 -3.20 4.13 6.26
N LEU A 92 -2.59 3.88 5.10
CA LEU A 92 -3.05 2.87 4.15
C LEU A 92 -2.86 1.45 4.68
N ALA A 93 -1.71 1.16 5.29
CA ALA A 93 -1.45 -0.15 5.88
C ALA A 93 -2.43 -0.48 7.02
N LEU A 94 -2.89 0.53 7.77
CA LEU A 94 -3.93 0.38 8.79
C LEU A 94 -5.32 0.14 8.16
N SER A 95 -5.64 0.86 7.09
CA SER A 95 -6.92 0.69 6.36
C SER A 95 -7.04 -0.70 5.75
N LEU A 96 -5.94 -1.22 5.22
CA LEU A 96 -5.84 -2.59 4.70
C LEU A 96 -5.99 -3.66 5.77
N ALA A 97 -5.47 -3.43 6.98
CA ALA A 97 -5.73 -4.30 8.13
C ALA A 97 -7.21 -4.33 8.53
N ALA A 98 -7.97 -3.28 8.22
CA ALA A 98 -9.41 -3.21 8.42
C ALA A 98 -10.23 -3.79 7.25
N GLY A 99 -9.58 -4.36 6.22
CA GLY A 99 -10.24 -4.99 5.08
C GLY A 99 -10.74 -4.01 4.02
N VAL A 100 -10.29 -2.76 4.01
CA VAL A 100 -10.65 -1.79 2.98
C VAL A 100 -9.91 -2.12 1.67
N PRO A 101 -10.62 -2.32 0.55
CA PRO A 101 -9.99 -2.54 -0.75
C PRO A 101 -9.10 -1.35 -1.13
N PHE A 102 -7.91 -1.63 -1.65
CA PHE A 102 -6.96 -0.59 -1.98
C PHE A 102 -5.99 -1.02 -3.09
N ASN A 103 -5.51 -0.04 -3.85
CA ASN A 103 -4.62 -0.23 -4.98
C ASN A 103 -3.15 -0.30 -4.52
N MET A 104 -2.57 -1.52 -4.51
CA MET A 104 -1.18 -1.77 -4.14
C MET A 104 -0.15 -0.90 -4.88
N GLN A 105 -0.46 -0.45 -6.10
CA GLN A 105 0.40 0.45 -6.86
C GLN A 105 0.57 1.81 -6.16
N ILE A 106 -0.47 2.34 -5.52
CA ILE A 106 -0.36 3.58 -4.75
C ILE A 106 0.57 3.37 -3.55
N PHE A 107 0.45 2.24 -2.85
CA PHE A 107 1.28 1.95 -1.68
C PHE A 107 2.75 1.84 -2.08
N ALA A 108 3.02 1.16 -3.20
CA ALA A 108 4.34 1.09 -3.79
C ALA A 108 4.88 2.48 -4.16
N VAL A 109 4.08 3.33 -4.82
CA VAL A 109 4.49 4.70 -5.20
C VAL A 109 4.80 5.55 -3.97
N LEU A 110 3.93 5.55 -2.96
CA LEU A 110 4.14 6.36 -1.75
C LEU A 110 5.37 5.90 -0.98
N TRP A 111 5.59 4.59 -0.88
CA TRP A 111 6.80 4.06 -0.27
C TRP A 111 8.06 4.41 -1.08
N ASN A 112 8.02 4.24 -2.40
CA ASN A 112 9.16 4.52 -3.26
C ASN A 112 9.51 6.02 -3.24
N ASN A 113 8.53 6.91 -3.13
CA ASN A 113 8.74 8.34 -2.88
C ASN A 113 9.36 8.58 -1.50
N THR A 114 8.93 7.84 -0.48
CA THR A 114 9.52 7.91 0.87
C THR A 114 11.01 7.57 0.84
N ILE A 115 11.39 6.49 0.12
CA ILE A 115 12.79 6.11 -0.10
C ILE A 115 13.54 7.18 -0.89
N ALA A 116 12.97 7.67 -1.99
CA ALA A 116 13.59 8.70 -2.83
C ALA A 116 13.85 10.02 -2.06
N GLY A 117 13.01 10.32 -1.07
CA GLY A 117 13.17 11.50 -0.21
C GLY A 117 14.15 11.32 0.95
N SER A 118 14.65 10.10 1.21
CA SER A 118 15.57 9.83 2.33
C SER A 118 16.98 10.31 2.01
N GLU A 119 17.58 11.06 2.94
CA GLU A 119 18.97 11.52 2.84
C GLU A 119 19.96 10.35 2.81
N THR A 120 19.62 9.24 3.47
CA THR A 120 20.44 8.03 3.50
C THR A 120 19.59 6.85 3.06
N PRO A 121 19.71 6.43 1.78
CA PRO A 121 18.99 5.28 1.26
C PRO A 121 19.19 4.02 2.12
N PRO A 122 18.27 3.06 2.08
CA PRO A 122 18.46 1.80 2.76
C PRO A 122 19.63 1.01 2.16
N THR A 123 20.36 0.32 3.02
CA THR A 123 21.34 -0.67 2.61
C THR A 123 20.64 -1.94 2.13
N ALA A 124 21.37 -2.78 1.37
CA ALA A 124 20.85 -4.05 0.89
C ALA A 124 20.41 -4.99 2.04
N GLU A 125 21.05 -4.89 3.21
CA GLU A 125 20.73 -5.71 4.38
C GLU A 125 19.47 -5.23 5.10
N GLU A 126 19.28 -3.91 5.20
CA GLU A 126 18.01 -3.33 5.69
C GLU A 126 16.85 -3.73 4.76
N ALA A 127 17.04 -3.62 3.44
CA ALA A 127 16.06 -4.03 2.44
C ALA A 127 15.78 -5.55 2.48
N ALA A 128 16.79 -6.37 2.73
CA ALA A 128 16.60 -7.81 2.95
C ALA A 128 15.76 -8.09 4.20
N GLY A 129 15.95 -7.33 5.27
CA GLY A 129 15.11 -7.38 6.48
C GLY A 129 13.64 -7.06 6.18
N TRP A 130 13.36 -6.02 5.39
CA TRP A 130 11.99 -5.69 4.99
C TRP A 130 11.36 -6.74 4.09
N ARG A 131 12.14 -7.31 3.16
CA ARG A 131 11.70 -8.44 2.33
C ARG A 131 11.33 -9.66 3.17
N ALA A 132 12.12 -9.97 4.20
CA ALA A 132 11.81 -11.05 5.12
C ALA A 132 10.50 -10.78 5.87
N ILE A 133 10.30 -9.55 6.38
CA ILE A 133 9.04 -9.15 7.04
C ILE A 133 7.84 -9.30 6.08
N ALA A 134 7.96 -8.83 4.84
CA ALA A 134 6.91 -8.94 3.83
C ALA A 134 6.56 -10.41 3.52
N SER A 135 7.59 -11.26 3.33
CA SER A 135 7.42 -12.68 3.06
C SER A 135 6.78 -13.41 4.25
N THR A 136 7.25 -13.19 5.48
CA THR A 136 6.69 -13.80 6.70
C THR A 136 5.21 -13.45 6.91
N ASN A 137 4.78 -12.28 6.43
CA ASN A 137 3.40 -11.81 6.58
C ASN A 137 2.55 -12.00 5.31
N ASN A 138 3.01 -12.78 4.33
CA ASN A 138 2.28 -13.06 3.09
C ASN A 138 1.84 -11.80 2.35
N MET A 139 2.69 -10.77 2.33
CA MET A 139 2.35 -9.52 1.66
C MET A 139 2.30 -9.71 0.13
N PRO A 140 1.37 -9.05 -0.59
CA PRO A 140 1.22 -9.16 -2.04
C PRO A 140 2.24 -8.31 -2.81
N PHE A 141 3.41 -8.07 -2.21
CA PHE A 141 4.49 -7.27 -2.76
C PHE A 141 5.82 -7.70 -2.12
N THR A 142 6.92 -7.29 -2.75
CA THR A 142 8.27 -7.53 -2.24
C THR A 142 9.09 -6.24 -2.23
N TYR A 143 10.22 -6.26 -1.53
CA TYR A 143 11.22 -5.20 -1.58
C TYR A 143 12.39 -5.62 -2.43
N ASN A 144 12.88 -4.76 -3.32
CA ASN A 144 14.10 -5.01 -4.08
C ASN A 144 15.37 -4.68 -3.27
N GLN A 145 16.55 -4.76 -3.89
CA GLN A 145 17.82 -4.52 -3.17
C GLN A 145 17.99 -3.07 -2.70
N SER A 146 17.29 -2.13 -3.32
CA SER A 146 17.26 -0.71 -2.93
C SER A 146 16.12 -0.39 -1.96
N GLY A 147 15.43 -1.42 -1.46
CA GLY A 147 14.31 -1.25 -0.55
C GLY A 147 13.07 -0.63 -1.19
N LEU A 148 12.96 -0.62 -2.52
CA LEU A 148 11.76 -0.18 -3.22
C LEU A 148 10.75 -1.33 -3.30
N ILE A 149 9.47 -1.00 -3.28
CA ILE A 149 8.40 -1.98 -3.44
C ILE A 149 8.19 -2.32 -4.91
N GLU A 150 8.07 -3.62 -5.16
CA GLU A 150 7.67 -4.23 -6.42
C GLU A 150 6.37 -5.01 -6.17
N VAL A 151 5.31 -4.65 -6.89
CA VAL A 151 4.01 -5.34 -6.85
C VAL A 151 4.03 -6.41 -7.93
N SER A 152 3.72 -7.64 -7.55
CA SER A 152 3.68 -8.82 -8.43
C SER A 152 2.32 -9.01 -9.08
#